data_AF-A0A0N1KQE1-F1
#
_entry.id   AF-A0A0N1KQE1-F1
#
_cell.length_a   1.000
_cell.length_b   1.000
_cell.length_c   1.000
_cell.angle_alpha   90.00
_cell.angle_beta   90.00
_cell.angle_gamma   90.00
#
_symmetry.space_group_name_H-M   'P 1'
#
loop_
_entity.id
_entity.type
_entity.pdbx_description
1 polymer ?
#
loop_
_entity_poly.entity_id
_entity_poly.type
_entity_poly.pdbx_seq_one_letter_code
_entity_poly.pdbx_strand_id
1 'polypeptide(L)' 'MGWWGPLFGLLWFVLLGLFVYWLVRSLVPERRDRALEILKERYARGEIDKETFERMKRELA' A
#
# COMPACT_ATOMS: atom_id res chain seq x y z
N MET A 1 -26.59 -19.59 -31.05
CA MET A 1 -25.70 -19.87 -29.90
C MET A 1 -24.47 -18.98 -30.07
N GLY A 2 -24.14 -18.05 -29.16
CA GLY A 2 -22.82 -17.39 -29.26
C GLY A 2 -22.59 -16.00 -28.66
N TRP A 3 -23.59 -15.27 -28.16
CA TRP A 3 -23.31 -13.93 -27.59
C TRP A 3 -22.78 -13.98 -26.14
N TRP A 4 -23.07 -15.05 -25.41
CA TRP A 4 -22.66 -15.19 -23.99
C TRP A 4 -21.17 -15.50 -23.79
N GLY A 5 -20.48 -16.04 -24.80
CA GLY A 5 -19.04 -16.35 -24.73
C GLY A 5 -18.15 -15.11 -24.53
N PRO A 6 -18.26 -14.07 -25.38
CA PRO A 6 -17.47 -12.85 -25.23
C PRO A 6 -17.74 -12.10 -23.90
N LEU A 7 -18.98 -12.13 -23.40
CA LEU A 7 -19.35 -11.48 -22.15
C LEU A 7 -18.68 -12.13 -20.93
N PHE A 8 -18.62 -13.46 -20.89
CA PHE A 8 -17.90 -14.19 -19.85
C PHE A 8 -16.39 -13.94 -19.88
N GLY A 9 -15.81 -13.84 -21.08
CA GLY A 9 -14.40 -13.48 -21.24
C GLY A 9 -14.10 -12.09 -20.68
N LEU A 10 -14.92 -11.09 -21.05
CA LEU A 10 -14.77 -9.72 -20.55
C LEU A 10 -14.92 -9.64 -19.03
N LEU A 11 -15.91 -10.34 -18.47
CA LEU A 11 -16.12 -10.40 -17.02
C LEU A 11 -14.89 -10.96 -16.28
N TRP A 12 -14.27 -12.00 -16.84
CA TRP A 12 -13.04 -12.58 -16.31
C TRP A 12 -11.86 -11.61 -16.35
N PHE A 13 -11.68 -10.84 -17.42
CA PHE A 13 -10.64 -9.82 -17.50
C PHE A 13 -10.85 -8.69 -16.48
N VAL A 14 -12.10 -8.25 -16.27
CA VAL A 14 -12.43 -7.25 -15.27
C VAL A 14 -12.14 -7.78 -13.86
N LEU A 15 -12.56 -9.01 -13.56
CA LEU A 15 -12.25 -9.68 -12.29
C LEU A 15 -10.75 -9.82 -12.05
N LEU A 16 -10.01 -10.24 -13.06
CA LEU A 16 -8.54 -10.37 -13.00
C LEU A 16 -7.88 -9.00 -12.75
N GLY A 17 -8.33 -7.96 -13.45
CA GLY A 17 -7.83 -6.60 -13.25
C GLY A 17 -8.09 -6.08 -11.83
N LEU A 18 -9.30 -6.30 -11.29
CA LEU A 18 -9.64 -5.95 -9.92
C LEU A 18 -8.81 -6.75 -8.89
N PHE A 19 -8.61 -8.04 -9.14
CA PHE A 19 -7.79 -8.90 -8.29
C PHE A 19 -6.34 -8.42 -8.23
N VAL A 20 -5.74 -8.11 -9.39
CA VAL A 20 -4.37 -7.57 -9.47
C VAL A 20 -4.30 -6.19 -8.82
N TYR A 21 -5.26 -5.30 -9.07
CA TYR A 21 -5.32 -3.98 -8.44
C TYR A 21 -5.36 -4.08 -6.91
N TRP A 22 -6.20 -4.96 -6.37
CA TRP A 22 -6.30 -5.19 -4.94
C TRP A 22 -5.01 -5.76 -4.36
N LEU A 23 -4.41 -6.75 -5.03
CA LEU A 23 -3.15 -7.35 -4.62
C LEU A 23 -2.00 -6.33 -4.58
N VAL A 24 -1.87 -5.49 -5.60
CA VAL A 24 -0.87 -4.41 -5.62
C VAL A 24 -1.14 -3.40 -4.50
N ARG A 25 -2.39 -3.02 -4.27
CA ARG A 25 -2.76 -2.09 -3.20
C ARG A 25 -2.47 -2.66 -1.80
N SER A 26 -2.60 -3.97 -1.61
CA SER A 26 -2.28 -4.63 -0.34
C SER A 26 -0.77 -4.82 -0.12
N LEU A 27 0.01 -4.98 -1.19
CA LEU A 27 1.46 -5.19 -1.12
C LEU A 27 2.28 -3.89 -1.14
N VAL A 28 1.70 -2.79 -1.62
CA VAL A 28 2.32 -1.47 -1.56
C VAL A 28 1.87 -0.84 -0.24
N PRO A 29 2.68 -0.91 0.84
CA PRO A 29 2.43 -0.10 2.02
C PRO A 29 2.34 1.35 1.55
N GLU A 30 1.32 2.08 2.02
CA GLU A 30 1.21 3.50 1.70
C GLU A 30 2.56 4.14 2.06
N ARG A 31 3.11 4.98 1.16
CA ARG A 31 4.45 5.59 1.36
C ARG A 31 4.58 6.25 2.75
N ARG A 32 3.46 6.70 3.29
CA ARG A 32 3.29 7.27 4.62
C ARG A 32 3.57 6.25 5.74
N ASP A 33 3.01 5.03 5.64
CA ASP A 33 3.30 3.95 6.59
C ASP A 33 4.77 3.55 6.53
N ARG A 34 5.35 3.44 5.32
CA ARG A 34 6.77 3.12 5.16
C ARG A 34 7.69 4.17 5.78
N ALA A 35 7.38 5.46 5.63
CA ALA A 35 8.15 6.55 6.23
C ALA A 35 8.08 6.52 7.77
N LEU A 36 6.88 6.29 8.33
CA LEU A 36 6.69 6.16 9.77
C LEU A 36 7.40 4.92 10.35
N GLU A 37 7.40 3.81 9.62
CA GLU A 37 8.07 2.56 10.00
C GLU A 37 9.59 2.75 10.07
N ILE A 38 10.19 3.39 9.06
CA ILE A 38 11.62 3.77 9.06
C ILE A 38 11.95 4.69 10.24
N LEU A 39 11.06 5.64 10.54
CA LEU A 39 11.24 6.58 11.66
C LEU A 39 11.25 5.87 13.01
N LYS A 40 10.32 4.92 13.21
CA LYS A 40 10.27 4.06 14.41
C LYS A 40 11.53 3.20 14.53
N GLU A 41 11.99 2.62 13.42
CA GLU A 41 13.18 1.79 13.42
C GLU A 41 14.43 2.57 13.84
N ARG A 42 14.62 3.79 13.32
CA ARG A 42 15.74 4.67 13.70
C ARG A 42 15.67 5.12 15.15
N TYR A 43 14.47 5.40 15.66
CA TYR A 43 14.27 5.72 17.07
C TYR A 43 14.64 4.53 17.97
N ALA A 44 14.21 3.32 17.60
CA ALA A 44 14.55 2.10 18.33
C ALA A 44 16.05 1.77 18.31
N ARG A 45 16.74 2.09 17.20
CA ARG A 45 18.20 2.01 17.08
C ARG A 45 18.94 3.10 17.87
N GLY A 46 18.24 4.14 18.33
CA GLY A 46 18.84 5.29 19.02
C GLY A 46 19.54 6.28 18.09
N GLU A 47 19.31 6.19 16.77
CA GLU A 47 19.89 7.13 15.79
C GLU A 47 19.22 8.51 15.83
N ILE A 48 17.99 8.58 16.35
CA ILE A 48 17.23 9.82 16.55
C ILE A 48 16.66 9.87 17.96
N ASP A 49 16.55 11.08 18.51
CA ASP A 49 15.95 11.31 19.82
C ASP A 49 14.42 11.40 19.75
N LYS A 50 13.77 11.41 20.92
CA LYS A 50 12.31 11.43 21.04
C LYS A 50 11.68 12.71 20.48
N GLU A 51 12.32 13.86 20.64
CA GLU A 51 11.83 15.15 20.14
C GLU A 51 11.84 15.16 18.61
N THR A 52 12.95 14.71 18.01
CA THR A 52 13.09 14.56 16.56
C THR A 52 12.05 13.57 15.99
N PHE A 53 11.83 12.42 16.66
CA PHE A 53 10.80 11.46 16.28
C PHE A 53 9.39 12.08 16.32
N GLU A 54 9.02 12.77 17.40
CA GLU A 54 7.70 13.39 17.56
C GLU A 54 7.46 14.56 16.59
N ARG A 55 8.51 15.31 16.20
CA ARG A 55 8.40 16.35 15.17
C ARG A 55 8.10 15.75 13.80
N MET A 56 8.92 14.80 13.35
CA MET A 56 8.75 14.18 12.03
C MET A 56 7.47 13.34 11.94
N LYS A 57 7.08 12.66 13.02
CA LYS A 57 5.81 11.93 13.09
C LYS A 57 4.61 12.85 12.87
N ARG A 58 4.64 14.08 13.40
CA ARG A 58 3.58 15.08 13.19
C ARG A 58 3.55 15.64 11.77
N GLU A 59 4.70 15.77 11.12
CA GLU A 59 4.79 16.20 9.72
C GLU A 59 4.33 15.11 8.74
N LEU A 60 4.48 13.84 9.11
CA LEU A 60 4.01 12.67 8.35
C LEU A 60 2.59 12.22 8.71
N ALA A 61 1.96 12.84 9.72
CA ALA A 61 0.57 12.60 10.12
C ALA A 61 -0.41 13.52 9.37
#